data_AF-A0A7J6WRS2-F1
#
_entry.id   AF-A0A7J6WRS2-F1
#
_cell.length_a   1.000
_cell.length_b   1.000
_cell.length_c   1.000
_cell.angle_alpha   90.00
_cell.angle_beta   90.00
_cell.angle_gamma   90.00
#
_symmetry.space_group_name_H-M   'P 1'
#
loop_
_entity.id
_entity.type
_entity.pdbx_description
1 polymer ?
#
loop_
_entity_poly.entity_id
_entity_poly.type
_entity_poly.pdbx_seq_one_letter_code
_entity_poly.pdbx_strand_id
1 'polypeptide(L)'
;VLEECQISPPSDSVPAPSSLPLTFFDIMFLTTLPVHRLFFYKYHHPRAHFLDTVLPNIKNSLSLTLQHFHPYAGNIKWPQESAKPELVYAEGDAVPLTVAESDYEFYQLSGNHARDASVFPPLIPKLSYTIILMKNLYPYWLCK
;
A
#
# COMPACT_ATOMS: atom_id res chain seq x y z
N VAL A 1 -1.47 -17.76 -4.11
CA VAL A 1 -0.93 -16.52 -4.74
C VAL A 1 -0.53 -16.86 -6.16
N LEU A 2 -0.92 -16.03 -7.13
CA LEU A 2 -0.63 -16.23 -8.55
C LEU A 2 0.60 -15.44 -8.99
N GLU A 3 0.76 -14.21 -8.51
CA GLU A 3 1.87 -13.33 -8.85
C GLU A 3 2.16 -12.37 -7.70
N GLU A 4 3.44 -12.07 -7.48
CA GLU A 4 3.89 -10.96 -6.65
C GLU A 4 4.84 -10.09 -7.48
N CYS A 5 4.57 -8.79 -7.54
CA CYS A 5 5.36 -7.87 -8.33
C CYS A 5 5.53 -6.53 -7.60
N GLN A 6 6.52 -5.76 -8.02
CA GLN A 6 6.79 -4.41 -7.54
C GLN A 6 6.46 -3.43 -8.66
N ILE A 7 5.59 -2.46 -8.38
CA ILE A 7 5.16 -1.46 -9.36
C ILE A 7 5.77 -0.11 -8.98
N SER A 8 6.72 0.35 -9.79
CA SER A 8 7.33 1.68 -9.66
C SER A 8 6.63 2.69 -10.58
N PRO A 9 6.85 3.99 -10.37
CA PRO A 9 6.60 4.99 -11.41
C PRO A 9 7.34 4.64 -12.72
N PRO A 10 6.92 5.18 -13.87
CA PRO A 10 7.67 5.06 -15.12
C PRO A 10 9.09 5.61 -14.96
N SER A 11 10.06 5.01 -15.65
CA SER A 11 11.44 5.47 -15.64
C SER A 11 11.54 6.95 -16.01
N ASP A 12 12.41 7.68 -15.31
CA ASP A 12 12.69 9.11 -15.52
C ASP A 12 11.47 10.05 -15.38
N SER A 13 10.36 9.56 -14.83
CA SER A 13 9.11 10.34 -14.72
C SER A 13 8.97 11.14 -13.43
N VAL A 14 9.74 10.78 -12.39
CA VAL A 14 9.71 11.40 -11.06
C VAL A 14 11.14 11.80 -10.67
N PRO A 15 11.39 13.06 -10.29
CA PRO A 15 12.67 13.44 -9.72
C PRO A 15 12.94 12.69 -8.41
N ALA A 16 14.04 11.94 -8.35
CA ALA A 16 14.48 11.21 -7.17
C ALA A 16 15.85 11.72 -6.66
N PRO A 17 16.05 11.84 -5.34
CA PRO A 17 15.07 11.61 -4.29
C PRO A 17 14.05 12.75 -4.18
N SER A 18 12.82 12.42 -3.80
CA SER A 18 11.79 13.40 -3.42
C SER A 18 11.41 13.19 -1.97
N SER A 19 11.38 14.28 -1.20
CA SER A 19 10.95 14.26 0.20
C SER A 19 9.67 15.07 0.39
N LEU A 20 8.77 14.54 1.21
CA LEU A 20 7.57 15.21 1.69
C LEU A 20 7.58 15.22 3.22
N PRO A 21 7.86 16.37 3.87
CA PRO A 21 7.91 16.44 5.32
C PRO A 21 6.53 16.24 5.94
N LEU A 22 6.46 15.41 6.98
CA LEU A 22 5.18 15.11 7.64
C LEU A 22 4.71 16.29 8.49
N THR A 23 3.43 16.60 8.39
CA THR A 23 2.76 17.61 9.20
C THR A 23 2.33 17.03 10.55
N PHE A 24 1.85 17.89 11.44
CA PHE A 24 1.24 17.44 12.68
C PHE A 24 0.11 16.43 12.45
N PHE A 25 -0.73 16.66 11.42
CA PHE A 25 -1.83 15.75 11.10
C PHE A 25 -1.35 14.37 10.71
N ASP A 26 -0.25 14.26 9.96
CA ASP A 26 0.32 12.98 9.53
C ASP A 26 0.97 12.23 10.70
N ILE A 27 1.71 12.96 11.56
CA ILE A 27 2.43 12.39 12.71
C ILE A 27 1.46 11.70 13.69
N MET A 28 0.27 12.26 13.89
CA MET A 28 -0.76 11.68 14.76
C MET A 28 -1.20 10.28 14.31
N PHE A 29 -1.02 9.91 13.03
CA PHE A 29 -1.38 8.61 12.49
C PHE A 29 -0.21 7.61 12.43
N LEU A 30 1.02 7.99 12.75
CA LEU A 30 2.18 7.09 12.67
C LEU A 30 2.13 5.89 13.63
N THR A 31 1.37 6.00 14.71
CA THR A 31 1.15 4.91 15.68
C THR A 31 -0.13 4.13 15.41
N THR A 32 -0.91 4.50 14.39
CA THR A 32 -2.16 3.83 14.06
C THR A 32 -1.91 2.57 13.25
N LEU A 33 -2.78 1.58 13.43
CA LEU A 33 -2.73 0.37 12.61
C LEU A 33 -3.05 0.74 11.15
N PRO A 34 -2.37 0.11 10.20
CA PRO A 34 -2.63 0.26 8.77
C PRO A 34 -4.10 0.08 8.42
N VAL A 35 -4.60 0.97 7.57
CA VAL A 35 -5.98 0.93 7.11
C VAL A 35 -6.09 -0.08 5.98
N HIS A 36 -6.90 -1.11 6.18
CA HIS A 36 -7.22 -2.09 5.14
C HIS A 36 -8.58 -1.75 4.51
N ARG A 37 -8.64 -1.73 3.18
CA ARG A 37 -9.86 -1.47 2.41
C ARG A 37 -10.04 -2.55 1.35
N LEU A 38 -11.24 -3.08 1.24
CA LEU A 38 -11.62 -4.05 0.21
C LEU A 38 -12.64 -3.41 -0.73
N PHE A 39 -12.41 -3.61 -2.03
CA PHE A 39 -13.32 -3.19 -3.08
C PHE A 39 -13.74 -4.43 -3.88
N PHE A 40 -15.04 -4.69 -3.95
CA PHE A 40 -15.60 -5.83 -4.66
C PHE A 40 -16.19 -5.37 -6.00
N TYR A 41 -15.70 -5.96 -7.09
CA TYR A 41 -16.20 -5.71 -8.43
C TYR A 41 -16.73 -7.03 -9.01
N LYS A 42 -17.99 -7.04 -9.42
CA LYS A 42 -18.55 -8.19 -10.13
C LYS A 42 -17.86 -8.29 -11.49
N TYR A 43 -17.30 -9.45 -11.77
CA TYR A 43 -16.56 -9.69 -13.00
C TYR A 43 -17.21 -10.78 -13.84
N HIS A 44 -17.41 -10.51 -15.12
CA HIS A 44 -18.21 -11.35 -16.02
C HIS A 44 -17.39 -12.11 -17.07
N HIS A 45 -16.06 -11.98 -17.04
CA HIS A 45 -15.17 -12.64 -17.99
C HIS A 45 -14.40 -13.79 -17.33
N PRO A 46 -13.89 -14.75 -18.11
CA PRO A 46 -13.07 -15.83 -17.58
C PRO A 46 -11.77 -15.32 -16.96
N ARG A 47 -11.18 -16.16 -16.09
CA ARG A 47 -9.87 -15.94 -15.47
C ARG A 47 -8.78 -15.53 -16.47
N ALA A 48 -8.70 -16.20 -17.61
CA ALA A 48 -7.70 -15.89 -18.64
C ALA A 48 -7.79 -14.43 -19.11
N HIS A 49 -9.00 -13.92 -19.33
CA HIS A 49 -9.21 -12.53 -19.72
C HIS A 49 -8.77 -11.54 -18.62
N PHE A 50 -8.93 -11.89 -17.35
CA PHE A 50 -8.40 -11.07 -16.26
C PHE A 50 -6.87 -10.99 -16.32
N LEU A 51 -6.21 -12.14 -16.46
CA LEU A 51 -4.74 -12.23 -16.48
C LEU A 51 -4.12 -11.57 -17.71
N ASP A 52 -4.73 -11.74 -18.89
CA ASP A 52 -4.16 -11.29 -20.15
C ASP A 52 -4.50 -9.82 -20.48
N THR A 53 -5.65 -9.32 -20.00
CA THR A 53 -6.15 -7.98 -20.36
C THR A 53 -6.20 -7.04 -19.17
N VAL A 54 -6.86 -7.44 -18.07
CA VAL A 54 -7.16 -6.53 -16.96
C VAL A 54 -5.93 -6.29 -16.10
N LEU A 55 -5.20 -7.35 -15.76
CA LEU A 55 -4.04 -7.28 -14.88
C LEU A 55 -2.92 -6.39 -15.47
N PRO A 56 -2.53 -6.49 -16.76
CA PRO A 56 -1.58 -5.56 -17.36
C PRO A 56 -2.06 -4.09 -17.29
N ASN A 57 -3.36 -3.85 -17.50
CA ASN A 57 -3.94 -2.51 -17.40
C ASN A 57 -3.89 -1.98 -15.96
N ILE A 58 -4.14 -2.82 -14.95
CA ILE A 58 -4.01 -2.44 -13.53
C ILE A 58 -2.56 -2.05 -13.22
N LYS A 59 -1.58 -2.88 -13.62
CA LYS A 59 -0.16 -2.60 -13.39
C LYS A 59 0.28 -1.30 -14.05
N ASN A 60 -0.08 -1.11 -15.33
CA ASN A 60 0.30 0.07 -16.10
C ASN A 60 -0.37 1.34 -15.55
N SER A 61 -1.67 1.30 -15.27
CA SER A 61 -2.38 2.45 -14.71
C SER A 61 -1.89 2.81 -13.30
N LEU A 62 -1.54 1.82 -12.47
CA LEU A 62 -0.91 2.06 -11.18
C LEU A 62 0.46 2.74 -11.35
N SER A 63 1.32 2.24 -12.24
CA SER A 63 2.62 2.85 -12.53
C SER A 63 2.45 4.33 -12.95
N LEU A 64 1.59 4.61 -13.93
CA LEU A 64 1.30 5.98 -14.37
C LEU A 64 0.73 6.86 -13.26
N THR A 65 -0.11 6.30 -12.38
CA THR A 65 -0.64 7.05 -11.22
C THR A 65 0.48 7.41 -10.24
N LEU A 66 1.43 6.50 -10.01
CA LEU A 66 2.57 6.73 -9.12
C LEU A 66 3.51 7.83 -9.63
N GLN A 67 3.49 8.18 -10.91
CA GLN A 67 4.19 9.38 -11.40
C GLN A 67 3.70 10.66 -10.70
N HIS A 68 2.40 10.75 -10.45
CA HIS A 68 1.76 11.92 -9.84
C HIS A 68 1.66 11.82 -8.32
N PHE A 69 1.72 10.59 -7.80
CA PHE A 69 1.52 10.25 -6.39
C PHE A 69 2.69 9.41 -5.85
N HIS A 70 3.93 9.74 -6.26
CA HIS A 70 5.14 9.02 -5.87
C HIS A 70 5.40 8.90 -4.36
N PRO A 71 4.92 9.81 -3.47
CA PRO A 71 4.78 9.55 -2.04
C PRO A 71 4.32 8.12 -1.68
N TYR A 72 3.38 7.54 -2.42
CA TYR A 72 2.81 6.22 -2.11
C TYR A 72 3.75 5.04 -2.40
N ALA A 73 4.76 5.23 -3.26
CA ALA A 73 5.82 4.25 -3.48
C ALA A 73 6.98 4.42 -2.48
N GLY A 74 7.09 5.59 -1.85
CA GLY A 74 8.19 5.93 -0.95
C GLY A 74 8.06 5.33 0.46
N ASN A 75 9.04 5.69 1.30
CA ASN A 75 9.20 5.16 2.64
C ASN A 75 9.27 6.28 3.67
N ILE A 76 8.67 6.08 4.85
CA ILE A 76 8.81 7.02 5.95
C ILE A 76 10.20 6.86 6.57
N LYS A 77 10.97 7.96 6.60
CA LYS A 77 12.30 8.03 7.20
C LYS A 77 12.30 9.05 8.34
N TRP A 78 13.05 8.75 9.40
CA TRP A 78 13.28 9.68 10.49
C TRP A 78 14.79 9.69 10.83
N PRO A 79 15.56 10.56 10.16
CA PRO A 79 16.96 10.76 10.50
C PRO A 79 17.09 11.29 11.94
N GLN A 80 18.07 10.81 12.70
CA GLN A 80 18.27 11.20 14.10
C GLN A 80 18.48 12.72 14.28
N GLU A 81 19.05 13.37 13.26
CA GLU A 81 19.28 14.83 13.21
C GLU A 81 18.01 15.63 12.85
N SER A 82 16.92 14.97 12.44
CA SER A 82 15.70 15.64 12.02
C SER A 82 14.69 15.75 13.17
N ALA A 83 14.14 16.95 13.34
CA ALA A 83 13.05 17.20 14.27
C ALA A 83 11.75 16.49 13.87
N LYS A 84 11.58 16.11 12.60
CA LYS A 84 10.36 15.49 12.08
C LYS A 84 10.64 14.37 11.09
N PRO A 85 9.82 13.30 11.07
CA PRO A 85 9.87 12.30 10.02
C PRO A 85 9.43 12.88 8.66
N GLU A 86 9.90 12.27 7.59
CA GLU A 86 9.57 12.63 6.21
C GLU A 86 9.21 11.38 5.41
N LEU A 87 8.34 11.53 4.42
CA LEU A 87 8.07 10.50 3.43
C LEU A 87 9.02 10.71 2.25
N VAL A 88 9.89 9.75 2.00
CA VAL A 88 10.97 9.85 1.02
C VAL A 88 10.79 8.80 -0.05
N TYR A 89 10.65 9.24 -1.30
CA TYR A 89 10.75 8.41 -2.48
C TYR A 89 12.20 8.45 -2.99
N ALA A 90 12.80 7.26 -3.18
CA ALA A 90 14.09 7.07 -3.81
C ALA A 90 13.94 6.32 -5.16
N GLU A 91 14.95 6.43 -6.03
CA GLU A 91 14.94 5.70 -7.29
C GLU A 91 14.88 4.20 -7.03
N GLY A 92 13.94 3.52 -7.70
CA GLY A 92 13.67 2.09 -7.48
C GLY A 92 12.68 1.76 -6.37
N ASP A 93 12.20 2.75 -5.60
CA ASP A 93 11.09 2.55 -4.67
C ASP A 93 9.80 2.20 -5.45
N ALA A 94 9.01 1.27 -4.90
CA ALA A 94 7.89 0.67 -5.60
C ALA A 94 6.79 0.22 -4.62
N VAL A 95 5.58 0.04 -5.16
CA VAL A 95 4.45 -0.52 -4.41
C VAL A 95 4.36 -2.03 -4.64
N PRO A 96 4.30 -2.86 -3.58
CA PRO A 96 4.07 -4.29 -3.74
C PRO A 96 2.63 -4.54 -4.21
N LEU A 97 2.49 -5.32 -5.27
CA LEU A 97 1.21 -5.79 -5.79
C LEU A 97 1.18 -7.33 -5.79
N THR A 98 0.24 -7.89 -5.03
CA THR A 98 -0.05 -9.32 -4.98
C THR A 98 -1.31 -9.63 -5.77
N VAL A 99 -1.21 -10.56 -6.71
CA VAL A 99 -2.33 -11.14 -7.42
C VAL A 99 -2.61 -12.52 -6.84
N ALA A 100 -3.82 -12.74 -6.37
CA ALA A 100 -4.23 -14.01 -5.79
C ALA A 100 -5.62 -14.40 -6.29
N GLU A 101 -5.90 -15.69 -6.19
CA GLU A 101 -7.20 -16.29 -6.48
C GLU A 101 -7.67 -17.00 -5.21
N SER A 102 -8.98 -17.03 -5.02
CA SER A 102 -9.60 -17.64 -3.85
C SER A 102 -10.92 -18.28 -4.23
N ASP A 103 -11.23 -19.38 -3.55
CA ASP A 103 -12.48 -20.13 -3.73
C ASP A 103 -13.64 -19.59 -2.87
N TYR A 104 -13.52 -18.37 -2.32
CA TYR A 104 -14.60 -17.77 -1.56
C TYR A 104 -15.75 -17.36 -2.50
N GLU A 105 -16.97 -17.63 -2.08
CA GLU A 105 -18.17 -17.20 -2.79
C GLU A 105 -18.29 -15.67 -2.79
N PHE A 106 -18.21 -15.05 -3.97
CA PHE A 106 -18.18 -13.59 -4.13
C PHE A 106 -19.32 -12.89 -3.40
N TYR A 107 -20.55 -13.39 -3.55
CA TYR A 107 -21.73 -12.78 -2.94
C TYR A 107 -21.78 -12.92 -1.42
N GLN A 108 -21.13 -13.94 -0.86
CA GLN A 108 -20.99 -14.06 0.59
C GLN A 108 -20.09 -12.96 1.14
N LEU A 109 -19.11 -12.49 0.37
CA LEU A 109 -18.20 -11.41 0.75
C LEU A 109 -18.78 -10.02 0.45
N SER A 110 -19.47 -9.85 -0.69
CA SER A 110 -19.86 -8.54 -1.22
C SER A 110 -21.33 -8.17 -1.00
N GLY A 111 -22.18 -9.09 -0.52
CA GLY A 111 -23.62 -8.88 -0.43
C GLY A 111 -24.04 -7.78 0.56
N ASN A 112 -25.32 -7.37 0.52
CA ASN A 112 -25.86 -6.46 1.53
C ASN A 112 -26.44 -7.25 2.73
N HIS A 113 -25.56 -7.87 3.51
CA HIS A 113 -25.91 -8.61 4.72
C HIS A 113 -24.75 -8.59 5.72
N ALA A 114 -25.05 -8.95 6.97
CA ALA A 114 -24.03 -9.11 8.00
C ALA A 114 -23.07 -10.27 7.66
N ARG A 115 -21.80 -10.13 8.06
CA ARG A 115 -20.74 -11.11 7.85
C ARG A 115 -19.85 -11.16 9.08
N ASP A 116 -19.24 -12.31 9.31
CA ASP A 116 -18.16 -12.43 10.28
C ASP A 116 -16.93 -11.67 9.76
N ALA A 117 -16.35 -10.80 10.58
CA ALA A 117 -15.13 -10.07 10.21
C ALA A 117 -13.93 -11.00 10.02
N SER A 118 -13.96 -12.20 10.60
CA SER A 118 -12.87 -13.19 10.54
C SER A 118 -12.59 -13.73 9.13
N VAL A 119 -13.50 -13.53 8.16
CA VAL A 119 -13.32 -14.03 6.79
C VAL A 119 -12.47 -13.11 5.90
N PHE A 120 -12.24 -11.86 6.30
CA PHE A 120 -11.52 -10.87 5.50
C PHE A 120 -9.99 -10.84 5.64
N PRO A 121 -9.38 -11.14 6.81
CA PRO A 121 -7.92 -11.14 6.96
C PRO A 121 -7.16 -11.92 5.88
N PRO A 122 -7.63 -13.08 5.38
CA PRO A 122 -6.97 -13.79 4.27
C PRO A 122 -6.96 -13.04 2.93
N LEU A 123 -7.88 -12.10 2.72
CA LEU A 123 -8.02 -11.31 1.48
C LEU A 123 -7.15 -10.05 1.49
N ILE A 124 -6.53 -9.73 2.63
CA ILE A 124 -5.72 -8.54 2.81
C ILE A 124 -4.24 -8.94 2.60
N PRO A 125 -3.49 -8.23 1.75
CA PRO A 125 -2.07 -8.51 1.57
C PRO A 125 -1.33 -8.31 2.89
N LYS A 126 -0.45 -9.27 3.23
CA LYS A 126 0.42 -9.15 4.39
C LYS A 126 1.46 -8.07 4.10
N LEU A 127 1.30 -6.92 4.72
CA LEU A 127 2.28 -5.85 4.64
C LEU A 127 3.45 -6.19 5.59
N SER A 128 4.68 -6.22 5.05
CA SER A 128 5.88 -6.29 5.87
C SER A 128 6.07 -4.95 6.57
N TYR A 129 5.56 -4.82 7.79
CA TYR A 129 5.82 -3.65 8.60
C TYR A 129 7.24 -3.71 9.15
N THR A 130 8.09 -2.79 8.72
CA THR A 130 9.31 -2.54 9.48
C THR A 130 8.89 -1.79 10.75
N ILE A 131 8.96 -2.48 11.91
CA ILE A 131 8.73 -1.98 13.28
C ILE A 131 9.77 -0.88 13.67
N ILE A 132 10.39 -0.22 12.69
CA ILE A 132 11.39 0.84 12.90
C ILE A 132 10.73 2.09 13.51
N LEU A 133 9.48 2.40 13.15
CA LEU A 133 8.80 3.57 13.69
C LEU A 133 8.52 3.43 15.19
N MET A 134 8.12 2.26 15.69
CA MET A 134 7.85 2.11 17.13
C MET A 134 9.12 2.27 17.99
N LYS A 135 10.27 1.72 17.57
CA LYS A 135 11.51 1.86 18.37
C LYS A 135 12.03 3.30 18.44
N ASN A 136 11.90 4.07 17.35
CA ASN A 136 12.37 5.45 17.31
C ASN A 136 11.34 6.46 17.86
N LEU A 137 10.05 6.13 17.90
CA LEU A 137 9.01 6.97 18.52
C LEU A 137 9.03 6.88 20.05
N TYR A 138 9.35 5.73 20.65
CA TYR A 138 9.29 5.50 22.09
C TYR A 138 10.05 6.51 22.99
N PRO A 139 11.28 6.96 22.68
CA PRO A 139 12.00 7.88 23.57
C PRO A 139 11.47 9.32 23.58
N TYR A 140 10.67 9.74 22.61
CA TYR A 140 10.16 11.13 22.53
C TYR A 140 8.86 11.36 23.31
N TRP A 141 8.18 10.30 23.76
CA TRP A 141 6.92 10.39 24.53
C TRP A 141 7.09 10.21 26.04
N LEU A 142 8.24 9.73 26.52
CA LEU A 142 8.55 9.60 27.96
C LEU A 142 9.13 10.89 28.58
N CYS A 143 9.45 11.88 27.76
CA CYS A 143 9.86 13.21 28.22
C CYS A 143 8.71 14.22 28.06
N LYS A 144 7.58 13.97 28.73
CA LYS A 144 6.63 15.00 29.13
C LYS A 144 5.86 14.56 30.36
#